data_AF-A0A7W5DZW0-F1
#
_entry.id   AF-A0A7W5DZW0-F1
#
_cell.length_a   1.000
_cell.length_b   1.000
_cell.length_c   1.000
_cell.angle_alpha   90.00
_cell.angle_beta   90.00
_cell.angle_gamma   90.00
#
_symmetry.space_group_name_H-M   'P 1'
#
loop_
_entity.id
_entity.type
_entity.pdbx_description
1 polymer ?
#
loop_
_entity_poly.entity_id
_entity_poly.type
_entity_poly.pdbx_seq_one_letter_code
_entity_poly.pdbx_strand_id
1 'polypeptide(L)'
;MAQESPVPTPEQVDFLGITHPDKLSAASKRALLWPNIGNEWFIEFDTQDLKGDLAYEEGVCRRDPSAIIKENGKYYVWYSRGTGPTQGFGGDIENEKVFPWDRCDIWYATSNDGWTWKEEGPAVARGPKGAYDDRSVFTCEIMKHDGMYYLCYQTVKSPYTVRVKNQVGLAWSDSPDGPWTKSDEPILSPADNGIWKGEEQNRFKVIKKGDFDSHKVHDPCILPYRGKFYLYYKGEQMGEAITFGGRQIRHGVAIADNPKGPYVKSLYNPISNSGHEVCVWPYNGGIASLITTDGPEKNTIQWSPDGINFEIMSVIKDAPHAIGLNRTADSEKEPTEILRWGLTHEYKTWHYQQIRRFSSRRILNHTAVGESAE
;
A
#
# COMPACT_ATOMS: atom_id res chain seq x y z
N MET A 1 -25.44 -10.61 27.95
CA MET A 1 -25.26 -9.92 29.26
C MET A 1 -25.11 -8.44 28.97
N ALA A 2 -25.91 -7.57 29.57
CA ALA A 2 -25.73 -6.13 29.39
C ALA A 2 -24.42 -5.74 30.08
N GLN A 3 -23.44 -5.24 29.32
CA GLN A 3 -22.25 -4.60 29.91
C GLN A 3 -22.75 -3.42 30.75
N GLU A 4 -22.28 -3.33 32.00
CA GLU A 4 -22.49 -2.14 32.83
C GLU A 4 -22.03 -0.90 32.06
N SER A 5 -22.79 0.19 32.14
CA SER A 5 -22.41 1.42 31.44
C SER A 5 -21.17 2.01 32.10
N PRO A 6 -20.15 2.44 31.34
CA PRO A 6 -18.92 2.99 31.91
C PRO A 6 -19.26 4.24 32.74
N VAL A 7 -18.63 4.39 33.91
CA VAL A 7 -18.74 5.58 34.75
C VAL A 7 -17.56 6.50 34.42
N PRO A 8 -17.79 7.71 33.89
CA PRO A 8 -16.70 8.60 33.49
C PRO A 8 -16.02 9.21 34.72
N THR A 9 -14.71 9.37 34.65
CA THR A 9 -13.92 10.16 35.62
C THR A 9 -14.20 11.66 35.47
N PRO A 10 -13.98 12.50 36.51
CA PRO A 10 -14.09 13.95 36.38
C PRO A 10 -13.25 14.53 35.24
N GLU A 11 -12.05 13.99 35.02
CA GLU A 11 -11.15 14.39 33.93
C GLU A 11 -11.73 14.07 32.55
N GLN A 12 -12.35 12.89 32.40
CA GLN A 12 -13.04 12.53 31.14
C GLN A 12 -14.30 13.36 30.91
N VAL A 13 -15.04 13.70 31.98
CA VAL A 13 -16.22 14.56 31.90
C VAL A 13 -15.83 15.93 31.37
N ASP A 14 -14.76 16.52 31.91
CA ASP A 14 -14.23 17.81 31.49
C ASP A 14 -13.68 17.77 30.06
N PHE A 15 -12.76 16.83 29.78
CA PHE A 15 -12.08 16.73 28.48
C PHE A 15 -13.04 16.43 27.32
N LEU A 16 -14.02 15.55 27.51
CA LEU A 16 -15.01 15.20 26.48
C LEU A 16 -16.24 16.13 26.47
N GLY A 17 -16.33 17.08 27.40
CA GLY A 17 -17.46 18.00 27.52
C GLY A 17 -18.80 17.31 27.84
N ILE A 18 -18.80 16.27 28.69
CA ILE A 18 -20.01 15.52 29.05
C ILE A 18 -20.88 16.35 30.01
N THR A 19 -22.04 16.82 29.57
CA THR A 19 -22.93 17.66 30.40
C THR A 19 -23.59 16.91 31.56
N HIS A 20 -23.98 15.64 31.34
CA HIS A 20 -24.72 14.83 32.31
C HIS A 20 -24.06 13.44 32.44
N PRO A 21 -23.14 13.26 33.41
CA PRO A 21 -22.39 12.01 33.59
C PRO A 21 -23.27 10.78 33.86
N ASP A 22 -24.50 10.98 34.34
CA ASP A 22 -25.50 9.94 34.62
C ASP A 22 -26.34 9.54 33.39
N LYS A 23 -26.23 10.26 32.26
CA LYS A 23 -27.07 10.07 31.06
C LYS A 23 -26.23 9.97 29.79
N LEU A 24 -25.44 8.90 29.73
CA LEU A 24 -24.53 8.68 28.60
C LEU A 24 -25.26 8.18 27.35
N SER A 25 -25.12 8.93 26.25
CA SER A 25 -25.51 8.46 24.92
C SER A 25 -24.63 7.28 24.46
N ALA A 26 -25.09 6.49 23.48
CA ALA A 26 -24.29 5.39 22.93
C ALA A 26 -22.95 5.86 22.34
N ALA A 27 -22.88 7.09 21.83
CA ALA A 27 -21.63 7.69 21.34
C ALA A 27 -20.67 8.00 22.50
N SER A 28 -21.16 8.63 23.57
CA SER A 28 -20.35 8.93 24.76
C SER A 28 -19.82 7.65 25.40
N LYS A 29 -20.65 6.60 25.46
CA LYS A 29 -20.21 5.28 25.96
C LYS A 29 -19.06 4.70 25.12
N ARG A 30 -19.04 4.89 23.81
CA ARG A 30 -17.88 4.49 22.97
C ARG A 30 -16.67 5.38 23.20
N ALA A 31 -16.87 6.69 23.34
CA ALA A 31 -15.78 7.64 23.56
C ALA A 31 -15.03 7.40 24.87
N LEU A 32 -15.74 7.02 25.93
CA LEU A 32 -15.14 6.66 27.23
C LEU A 32 -14.30 5.38 27.19
N LEU A 33 -14.40 4.59 26.12
CA LEU A 33 -13.60 3.39 25.89
C LEU A 33 -12.41 3.65 24.96
N TRP A 34 -12.22 4.88 24.47
CA TRP A 34 -11.10 5.20 23.59
C TRP A 34 -9.76 5.07 24.34
N PRO A 35 -8.69 4.64 23.63
CA PRO A 35 -7.36 4.67 24.20
C PRO A 35 -6.93 6.12 24.48
N ASN A 36 -6.06 6.30 25.47
CA ASN A 36 -5.45 7.59 25.77
C ASN A 36 -4.28 7.86 24.81
N ILE A 37 -4.60 8.35 23.61
CA ILE A 37 -3.66 8.69 22.54
C ILE A 37 -3.77 10.17 22.19
N GLY A 38 -2.63 10.83 21.99
CA GLY A 38 -2.56 12.23 21.58
C GLY A 38 -2.80 12.41 20.07
N ASN A 39 -2.42 13.57 19.54
CA ASN A 39 -2.60 13.92 18.13
C ASN A 39 -1.32 13.76 17.28
N GLU A 40 -0.31 13.03 17.78
CA GLU A 40 1.00 12.88 17.14
C GLU A 40 0.94 12.18 15.77
N TRP A 41 -0.09 11.35 15.60
CA TRP A 41 -0.37 10.60 14.38
C TRP A 41 -1.34 11.33 13.44
N PHE A 42 -1.99 12.41 13.91
CA PHE A 42 -3.00 13.12 13.12
C PHE A 42 -2.36 14.16 12.19
N ILE A 43 -2.48 13.91 10.89
CA ILE A 43 -1.91 14.74 9.82
C ILE A 43 -2.93 15.01 8.71
N GLU A 44 -2.69 16.07 7.94
CA GLU A 44 -3.34 16.33 6.65
C GLU A 44 -2.31 16.32 5.53
N PHE A 45 -2.77 16.02 4.31
CA PHE A 45 -1.93 15.90 3.13
C PHE A 45 -2.31 16.90 2.05
N ASP A 46 -1.32 17.27 1.25
CA ASP A 46 -1.46 18.02 0.00
C ASP A 46 -0.73 17.28 -1.12
N THR A 47 -1.21 17.41 -2.37
CA THR A 47 -0.61 16.75 -3.55
C THR A 47 -0.31 17.74 -4.67
N GLN A 48 0.81 17.54 -5.35
CA GLN A 48 1.35 18.45 -6.35
C GLN A 48 1.94 17.67 -7.52
N ASP A 49 1.87 18.26 -8.71
CA ASP A 49 2.42 17.67 -9.92
C ASP A 49 3.96 17.67 -9.88
N LEU A 50 4.55 16.58 -10.37
CA LEU A 50 5.99 16.48 -10.59
C LEU A 50 6.39 17.22 -11.88
N LYS A 51 7.69 17.46 -12.01
CA LYS A 51 8.35 18.05 -13.18
C LYS A 51 9.26 17.02 -13.85
N GLY A 52 9.76 17.36 -15.04
CA GLY A 52 10.60 16.48 -15.84
C GLY A 52 9.78 15.35 -16.45
N ASP A 53 10.38 14.17 -16.58
CA ASP A 53 9.80 13.04 -17.31
C ASP A 53 8.64 12.36 -16.56
N LEU A 54 8.47 12.66 -15.27
CA LEU A 54 7.33 12.18 -14.47
C LEU A 54 6.14 13.15 -14.45
N ALA A 55 6.20 14.26 -15.19
CA ALA A 55 5.00 15.07 -15.45
C ALA A 55 3.94 14.24 -16.23
N TYR A 56 2.68 14.66 -16.19
CA TYR A 56 1.62 13.99 -16.96
C TYR A 56 1.99 13.91 -18.45
N GLU A 57 1.82 12.73 -19.02
CA GLU A 57 2.04 12.45 -20.43
C GLU A 57 0.85 11.63 -20.96
N GLU A 58 0.06 12.23 -21.85
CA GLU A 58 -1.06 11.52 -22.46
C GLU A 58 -0.58 10.31 -23.26
N GLY A 59 -1.27 9.18 -23.15
CA GLY A 59 -0.85 7.93 -23.78
C GLY A 59 0.09 7.08 -22.93
N VAL A 60 0.59 7.61 -21.81
CA VAL A 60 1.49 6.91 -20.87
C VAL A 60 0.83 6.75 -19.50
N CYS A 61 1.03 5.58 -18.90
CA CYS A 61 0.67 5.28 -17.54
C CYS A 61 1.96 5.16 -16.72
N ARG A 62 2.18 6.07 -15.76
CA ARG A 62 3.20 5.96 -14.72
C ARG A 62 2.49 5.93 -13.36
N ARG A 63 2.62 4.84 -12.61
CA ARG A 63 1.82 4.61 -11.40
C ARG A 63 2.51 3.68 -10.42
N ASP A 64 1.97 3.68 -9.20
CA ASP A 64 2.41 2.83 -8.09
C ASP A 64 3.91 2.99 -7.83
N PRO A 65 4.35 4.21 -7.43
CA PRO A 65 5.74 4.45 -7.11
C PRO A 65 6.17 3.60 -5.91
N SER A 66 7.35 2.98 -6.02
CA SER A 66 8.03 2.39 -4.89
C SER A 66 8.36 3.44 -3.84
N ALA A 67 8.85 3.00 -2.69
CA ALA A 67 9.59 3.86 -1.81
C ALA A 67 10.79 4.52 -2.53
N ILE A 68 11.23 5.65 -1.98
CA ILE A 68 12.35 6.44 -2.48
C ILE A 68 13.58 6.09 -1.65
N ILE A 69 14.68 5.75 -2.31
CA ILE A 69 16.00 5.65 -1.69
C ILE A 69 16.91 6.75 -2.22
N LYS A 70 18.04 6.99 -1.56
CA LYS A 70 19.05 7.94 -2.02
C LYS A 70 20.41 7.28 -2.14
N GLU A 71 20.91 7.26 -3.37
CA GLU A 71 22.19 6.66 -3.74
C GLU A 71 22.95 7.63 -4.65
N ASN A 72 24.28 7.66 -4.55
CA ASN A 72 25.10 8.48 -5.45
C ASN A 72 24.67 9.97 -5.51
N GLY A 73 24.14 10.50 -4.40
CA GLY A 73 23.65 11.88 -4.29
C GLY A 73 22.25 12.14 -4.86
N LYS A 74 21.60 11.14 -5.47
CA LYS A 74 20.28 11.26 -6.10
C LYS A 74 19.22 10.43 -5.40
N TYR A 75 17.98 10.90 -5.43
CA TYR A 75 16.81 10.09 -5.14
C TYR A 75 16.52 9.14 -6.31
N TYR A 76 16.08 7.92 -5.98
CA TYR A 76 15.67 6.88 -6.90
C TYR A 76 14.25 6.44 -6.58
N VAL A 77 13.45 6.18 -7.62
CA VAL A 77 12.11 5.58 -7.52
C VAL A 77 11.89 4.60 -8.67
N TRP A 78 11.19 3.50 -8.39
CA TRP A 78 10.72 2.54 -9.38
C TRP A 78 9.20 2.60 -9.48
N TYR A 79 8.63 2.28 -10.64
CA TYR A 79 7.20 2.38 -10.87
C TYR A 79 6.74 1.51 -12.04
N SER A 80 5.44 1.22 -12.06
CA SER A 80 4.80 0.60 -13.21
C SER A 80 4.75 1.60 -14.36
N ARG A 81 5.21 1.19 -15.54
CA ARG A 81 5.10 1.98 -16.76
C ARG A 81 4.47 1.18 -17.87
N GLY A 82 3.45 1.75 -18.50
CA GLY A 82 2.80 1.18 -19.69
C GLY A 82 2.33 2.27 -20.64
N THR A 83 1.97 1.90 -21.86
CA THR A 83 1.45 2.84 -22.86
C THR A 83 0.09 2.38 -23.37
N GLY A 84 -0.61 3.30 -24.04
CA GLY A 84 -1.87 3.03 -24.72
C GLY A 84 -3.09 2.89 -23.79
N PRO A 85 -4.30 2.98 -24.38
CA PRO A 85 -5.55 2.93 -23.65
C PRO A 85 -5.86 1.52 -23.11
N THR A 86 -6.76 1.47 -22.13
CA THR A 86 -7.27 0.21 -21.53
C THR A 86 -8.61 -0.17 -22.15
N GLN A 87 -8.70 -1.37 -22.74
CA GLN A 87 -9.93 -1.89 -23.38
C GLN A 87 -10.84 -2.64 -22.39
N GLY A 88 -10.27 -3.19 -21.32
CA GLY A 88 -11.02 -3.96 -20.32
C GLY A 88 -11.20 -5.43 -20.72
N PHE A 89 -12.19 -6.10 -20.13
CA PHE A 89 -12.36 -7.57 -20.22
C PHE A 89 -13.38 -8.03 -21.27
N GLY A 90 -13.89 -7.13 -22.10
CA GLY A 90 -14.96 -7.42 -23.06
C GLY A 90 -14.48 -7.93 -24.43
N GLY A 91 -13.19 -7.78 -24.74
CA GLY A 91 -12.61 -8.07 -26.05
C GLY A 91 -11.58 -9.21 -26.01
N ASP A 92 -10.55 -9.08 -26.85
CA ASP A 92 -9.50 -10.09 -26.98
C ASP A 92 -8.46 -9.96 -25.85
N ILE A 93 -8.71 -10.68 -24.74
CA ILE A 93 -7.86 -10.67 -23.54
C ILE A 93 -6.39 -11.01 -23.85
N GLU A 94 -6.11 -11.80 -24.88
CA GLU A 94 -4.74 -12.21 -25.20
C GLU A 94 -3.92 -11.08 -25.80
N ASN A 95 -4.56 -10.16 -26.55
CA ASN A 95 -3.89 -9.07 -27.27
C ASN A 95 -4.18 -7.67 -26.71
N GLU A 96 -5.33 -7.46 -26.07
CA GLU A 96 -5.73 -6.18 -25.50
C GLU A 96 -5.14 -5.94 -24.10
N LYS A 97 -5.32 -4.71 -23.61
CA LYS A 97 -4.91 -4.23 -22.29
C LYS A 97 -6.12 -4.15 -21.36
N VAL A 98 -6.18 -5.02 -20.35
CA VAL A 98 -7.39 -5.19 -19.51
C VAL A 98 -7.45 -4.22 -18.32
N PHE A 99 -6.30 -3.72 -17.87
CA PHE A 99 -6.16 -2.71 -16.83
C PHE A 99 -5.07 -1.70 -17.20
N PRO A 100 -5.03 -0.50 -16.58
CA PRO A 100 -3.95 0.45 -16.83
C PRO A 100 -2.56 -0.11 -16.50
N TRP A 101 -2.48 -1.00 -15.51
CA TRP A 101 -1.28 -1.74 -15.09
C TRP A 101 -1.05 -3.07 -15.85
N ASP A 102 -1.86 -3.39 -16.86
CA ASP A 102 -1.58 -4.48 -17.79
C ASP A 102 -0.57 -4.00 -18.85
N ARG A 103 0.24 -4.92 -19.37
CA ARG A 103 1.34 -4.66 -20.32
C ARG A 103 2.40 -3.69 -19.77
N CYS A 104 2.62 -3.72 -18.46
CA CYS A 104 3.64 -2.93 -17.81
C CYS A 104 4.98 -3.66 -17.72
N ASP A 105 6.02 -2.84 -17.73
CA ASP A 105 7.34 -3.16 -17.20
C ASP A 105 7.62 -2.23 -16.02
N ILE A 106 8.59 -2.57 -15.16
CA ILE A 106 9.02 -1.72 -14.06
C ILE A 106 10.13 -0.82 -14.57
N TRP A 107 9.92 0.48 -14.48
CA TRP A 107 10.88 1.51 -14.85
C TRP A 107 11.41 2.22 -13.62
N TYR A 108 12.48 2.98 -13.77
CA TYR A 108 13.02 3.82 -12.70
C TYR A 108 13.38 5.22 -13.18
N ALA A 109 13.38 6.16 -12.23
CA ALA A 109 13.76 7.55 -12.44
C ALA A 109 14.66 8.04 -11.31
N THR A 110 15.47 9.06 -11.61
CA THR A 110 16.32 9.74 -10.63
C THR A 110 15.99 11.21 -10.49
N SER A 111 16.24 11.78 -9.30
CA SER A 111 16.04 13.21 -9.02
C SER A 111 17.06 13.74 -8.02
N ASN A 112 17.43 15.02 -8.15
CA ASN A 112 18.28 15.71 -7.16
C ASN A 112 17.45 16.37 -6.04
N ASP A 113 16.18 16.70 -6.31
CA ASP A 113 15.33 17.55 -5.46
C ASP A 113 14.02 16.87 -5.03
N GLY A 114 13.67 15.73 -5.61
CA GLY A 114 12.40 15.03 -5.38
C GLY A 114 11.21 15.66 -6.11
N TRP A 115 11.44 16.64 -6.98
CA TRP A 115 10.42 17.36 -7.75
C TRP A 115 10.58 17.18 -9.26
N THR A 116 11.81 17.35 -9.75
CA THR A 116 12.15 17.20 -11.16
C THR A 116 12.83 15.85 -11.33
N TRP A 117 12.18 14.96 -12.07
CA TRP A 117 12.63 13.58 -12.25
C TRP A 117 13.06 13.33 -13.68
N LYS A 118 14.16 12.57 -13.83
CA LYS A 118 14.65 12.06 -15.11
C LYS A 118 14.35 10.56 -15.17
N GLU A 119 13.54 10.14 -16.14
CA GLU A 119 13.27 8.72 -16.41
C GLU A 119 14.53 8.10 -17.04
N GLU A 120 15.10 7.11 -16.37
CA GLU A 120 16.37 6.51 -16.82
C GLU A 120 16.14 5.32 -17.76
N GLY A 121 15.15 4.48 -17.45
CA GLY A 121 14.79 3.35 -18.31
C GLY A 121 14.12 2.18 -17.58
N PRO A 122 13.93 1.05 -18.27
CA PRO A 122 13.41 -0.17 -17.67
C PRO A 122 14.41 -0.77 -16.67
N ALA A 123 13.91 -1.13 -15.48
CA ALA A 123 14.64 -1.90 -14.47
C ALA A 123 14.34 -3.40 -14.57
N VAL A 124 13.05 -3.75 -14.59
CA VAL A 124 12.59 -5.14 -14.70
C VAL A 124 11.55 -5.23 -15.81
N ALA A 125 11.89 -5.96 -16.87
CA ALA A 125 10.98 -6.23 -17.97
C ALA A 125 10.24 -7.56 -17.78
N ARG A 126 9.06 -7.66 -18.41
CA ARG A 126 8.29 -8.91 -18.54
C ARG A 126 9.16 -10.06 -19.02
N GLY A 127 8.82 -11.27 -18.57
CA GLY A 127 9.49 -12.49 -19.00
C GLY A 127 9.20 -12.86 -20.46
N PRO A 128 9.97 -13.81 -21.01
CA PRO A 128 9.63 -14.43 -22.29
C PRO A 128 8.27 -15.12 -22.19
N LYS A 129 7.56 -15.25 -23.32
CA LYS A 129 6.26 -15.91 -23.41
C LYS A 129 6.29 -17.28 -22.71
N GLY A 130 5.34 -17.51 -21.80
CA GLY A 130 5.21 -18.72 -20.99
C GLY A 130 5.78 -18.61 -19.57
N ALA A 131 6.64 -17.61 -19.30
CA ALA A 131 7.11 -17.30 -17.95
C ALA A 131 5.97 -16.85 -17.02
N TYR A 132 6.17 -16.94 -15.70
CA TYR A 132 5.14 -16.56 -14.72
C TYR A 132 4.82 -15.05 -14.72
N ASP A 133 5.69 -14.26 -15.36
CA ASP A 133 5.67 -12.81 -15.41
C ASP A 133 5.67 -12.27 -16.86
N ASP A 134 5.21 -13.08 -17.82
CA ASP A 134 5.26 -12.76 -19.26
C ASP A 134 4.24 -11.68 -19.69
N ARG A 135 3.18 -11.46 -18.90
CA ARG A 135 2.09 -10.56 -19.27
C ARG A 135 2.27 -9.15 -18.75
N SER A 136 2.62 -9.02 -17.47
CA SER A 136 2.87 -7.74 -16.81
C SER A 136 3.73 -7.94 -15.57
N VAL A 137 4.71 -7.05 -15.37
CA VAL A 137 5.40 -6.83 -14.10
C VAL A 137 5.13 -5.40 -13.65
N PHE A 138 4.56 -5.24 -12.46
CA PHE A 138 3.98 -3.96 -12.03
C PHE A 138 3.89 -3.87 -10.51
N THR A 139 3.64 -2.66 -10.01
CA THR A 139 3.47 -2.32 -8.59
C THR A 139 4.62 -2.86 -7.75
N CYS A 140 5.71 -2.10 -7.73
CA CYS A 140 6.96 -2.52 -7.10
C CYS A 140 7.27 -1.77 -5.82
N GLU A 141 8.04 -2.41 -4.94
CA GLU A 141 8.69 -1.78 -3.80
C GLU A 141 10.17 -2.11 -3.76
N ILE A 142 10.96 -1.15 -3.26
CA ILE A 142 12.41 -1.23 -3.18
C ILE A 142 12.85 -1.43 -1.72
N MET A 143 13.73 -2.40 -1.51
CA MET A 143 14.46 -2.59 -0.26
C MET A 143 15.95 -2.59 -0.54
N LYS A 144 16.72 -1.82 0.23
CA LYS A 144 18.19 -1.96 0.30
C LYS A 144 18.54 -2.74 1.55
N HIS A 145 19.35 -3.79 1.40
CA HIS A 145 19.82 -4.59 2.52
C HIS A 145 21.19 -5.19 2.21
N ASP A 146 22.14 -5.06 3.15
CA ASP A 146 23.52 -5.57 3.03
C ASP A 146 24.21 -5.23 1.70
N GLY A 147 24.05 -3.98 1.26
CA GLY A 147 24.65 -3.46 0.02
C GLY A 147 23.98 -3.93 -1.27
N MET A 148 22.92 -4.76 -1.19
CA MET A 148 22.14 -5.21 -2.34
C MET A 148 20.77 -4.54 -2.37
N TYR A 149 20.24 -4.36 -3.58
CA TYR A 149 18.94 -3.77 -3.86
C TYR A 149 17.97 -4.87 -4.27
N TYR A 150 16.75 -4.83 -3.78
CA TYR A 150 15.71 -5.82 -4.03
C TYR A 150 14.42 -5.12 -4.45
N LEU A 151 13.92 -5.46 -5.63
CA LEU A 151 12.59 -5.08 -6.09
C LEU A 151 11.65 -6.26 -5.89
N CYS A 152 10.65 -6.09 -5.04
CA CYS A 152 9.48 -6.99 -5.00
C CYS A 152 8.35 -6.36 -5.81
N TYR A 153 7.63 -7.16 -6.59
CA TYR A 153 6.63 -6.65 -7.54
C TYR A 153 5.56 -7.67 -7.89
N GLN A 154 4.41 -7.19 -8.34
CA GLN A 154 3.35 -8.05 -8.84
C GLN A 154 3.71 -8.61 -10.22
N THR A 155 3.30 -9.84 -10.47
CA THR A 155 3.42 -10.52 -11.75
C THR A 155 2.10 -11.14 -12.18
N VAL A 156 1.86 -11.17 -13.48
CA VAL A 156 0.78 -11.92 -14.10
C VAL A 156 1.34 -12.71 -15.27
N LYS A 157 0.84 -13.93 -15.43
CA LYS A 157 1.04 -14.78 -16.60
C LYS A 157 -0.14 -14.64 -17.57
N SER A 158 0.13 -14.59 -18.87
CA SER A 158 -0.91 -14.49 -19.91
C SER A 158 -1.71 -15.80 -19.99
N PRO A 159 -3.04 -15.75 -20.25
CA PRO A 159 -3.86 -14.55 -20.43
C PRO A 159 -4.29 -13.86 -19.12
N TYR A 160 -4.35 -12.52 -19.12
CA TYR A 160 -4.84 -11.72 -18.00
C TYR A 160 -6.37 -11.75 -17.92
N THR A 161 -6.94 -12.89 -17.54
CA THR A 161 -8.40 -13.05 -17.39
C THR A 161 -8.92 -12.47 -16.07
N VAL A 162 -10.24 -12.31 -15.93
CA VAL A 162 -10.87 -11.85 -14.69
C VAL A 162 -10.52 -12.74 -13.49
N ARG A 163 -10.38 -14.05 -13.71
CA ARG A 163 -10.09 -15.06 -12.67
C ARG A 163 -8.62 -15.43 -12.53
N VAL A 164 -7.71 -14.80 -13.29
CA VAL A 164 -6.27 -15.09 -13.20
C VAL A 164 -5.78 -14.78 -11.79
N LYS A 165 -4.88 -15.58 -11.24
CA LYS A 165 -4.18 -15.25 -9.99
C LYS A 165 -2.93 -14.44 -10.35
N ASN A 166 -2.77 -13.26 -9.76
CA ASN A 166 -1.46 -12.59 -9.82
C ASN A 166 -0.55 -13.19 -8.74
N GLN A 167 0.75 -12.98 -8.85
CA GLN A 167 1.73 -13.43 -7.87
C GLN A 167 2.69 -12.28 -7.54
N VAL A 168 3.63 -12.51 -6.62
CA VAL A 168 4.72 -11.56 -6.32
C VAL A 168 6.04 -12.19 -6.77
N GLY A 169 6.77 -11.50 -7.65
CA GLY A 169 8.14 -11.81 -8.03
C GLY A 169 9.15 -10.99 -7.24
N LEU A 170 10.43 -11.36 -7.37
CA LEU A 170 11.55 -10.63 -6.80
C LEU A 170 12.61 -10.40 -7.88
N ALA A 171 13.32 -9.28 -7.82
CA ALA A 171 14.56 -9.09 -8.53
C ALA A 171 15.60 -8.45 -7.62
N TRP A 172 16.88 -8.71 -7.86
CA TRP A 172 17.97 -8.10 -7.08
C TRP A 172 19.11 -7.61 -7.98
N SER A 173 19.85 -6.64 -7.46
CA SER A 173 20.98 -6.00 -8.14
C SER A 173 22.00 -5.50 -7.10
N ASP A 174 23.28 -5.48 -7.46
CA ASP A 174 24.36 -4.84 -6.70
C ASP A 174 24.42 -3.32 -6.91
N SER A 175 23.66 -2.80 -7.89
CA SER A 175 23.53 -1.38 -8.21
C SER A 175 22.05 -0.97 -8.30
N PRO A 176 21.66 0.25 -7.86
CA PRO A 176 20.30 0.74 -8.08
C PRO A 176 19.99 0.92 -9.58
N ASP A 177 21.01 1.06 -10.43
CA ASP A 177 20.84 1.21 -11.88
C ASP A 177 20.65 -0.14 -12.60
N GLY A 178 20.73 -1.27 -11.88
CA GLY A 178 20.78 -2.61 -12.45
C GLY A 178 22.20 -3.03 -12.90
N PRO A 179 22.33 -4.15 -13.64
CA PRO A 179 21.24 -4.98 -14.16
C PRO A 179 20.54 -5.80 -13.06
N TRP A 180 19.26 -6.07 -13.27
CA TRP A 180 18.43 -6.80 -12.30
C TRP A 180 18.35 -8.29 -12.64
N THR A 181 18.63 -9.15 -11.66
CA THR A 181 18.41 -10.60 -11.76
C THR A 181 17.04 -10.94 -11.16
N LYS A 182 16.14 -11.57 -11.93
CA LYS A 182 14.81 -11.98 -11.47
C LYS A 182 14.85 -13.33 -10.75
N SER A 183 13.93 -13.55 -9.82
CA SER A 183 13.64 -14.88 -9.32
C SER A 183 12.97 -15.72 -10.42
N ASP A 184 13.40 -16.98 -10.56
CA ASP A 184 12.86 -17.90 -11.57
C ASP A 184 11.39 -18.25 -11.30
N GLU A 185 10.98 -18.18 -10.03
CA GLU A 185 9.63 -18.46 -9.54
C GLU A 185 9.14 -17.30 -8.65
N PRO A 186 7.81 -17.15 -8.48
CA PRO A 186 7.25 -16.15 -7.57
C PRO A 186 7.57 -16.47 -6.11
N ILE A 187 7.83 -15.42 -5.33
CA ILE A 187 8.13 -15.51 -3.89
C ILE A 187 6.88 -15.54 -3.00
N LEU A 188 5.72 -15.13 -3.54
CA LEU A 188 4.43 -15.22 -2.84
C LEU A 188 3.29 -15.44 -3.85
N SER A 189 2.33 -16.29 -3.48
CA SER A 189 1.16 -16.61 -4.30
C SER A 189 -0.16 -16.49 -3.51
N PRO A 190 -1.29 -16.26 -4.19
CA PRO A 190 -2.62 -16.30 -3.56
C PRO A 190 -2.89 -17.67 -2.92
N ALA A 191 -3.72 -17.69 -1.87
CA ALA A 191 -4.13 -18.95 -1.26
C ALA A 191 -4.91 -19.82 -2.28
N ASP A 192 -4.70 -21.12 -2.24
CA ASP A 192 -5.30 -22.07 -3.20
C ASP A 192 -6.47 -22.86 -2.62
N ASN A 193 -7.30 -22.18 -1.83
CA ASN A 193 -8.40 -22.80 -1.10
C ASN A 193 -9.79 -22.20 -1.41
N GLY A 194 -9.86 -21.31 -2.41
CA GLY A 194 -11.10 -20.85 -3.03
C GLY A 194 -11.50 -21.73 -4.22
N ILE A 195 -12.79 -21.79 -4.53
CA ILE A 195 -13.34 -22.64 -5.59
C ILE A 195 -14.30 -21.82 -6.44
N TRP A 196 -13.99 -21.68 -7.73
CA TRP A 196 -14.85 -21.02 -8.72
C TRP A 196 -16.14 -21.81 -8.96
N LYS A 197 -17.22 -21.10 -9.30
CA LYS A 197 -18.48 -21.71 -9.75
C LYS A 197 -18.60 -21.56 -11.27
N GLY A 198 -18.66 -22.69 -11.97
CA GLY A 198 -18.74 -22.75 -13.43
C GLY A 198 -17.52 -22.15 -14.14
N GLU A 199 -17.60 -21.99 -15.46
CA GLU A 199 -16.47 -21.58 -16.33
C GLU A 199 -16.46 -20.08 -16.70
N GLU A 200 -17.53 -19.35 -16.39
CA GLU A 200 -17.65 -17.92 -16.76
C GLU A 200 -16.55 -17.06 -16.10
N GLN A 201 -15.94 -16.15 -16.85
CA GLN A 201 -14.94 -15.21 -16.34
C GLN A 201 -15.54 -14.13 -15.44
N ASN A 202 -15.92 -14.54 -14.25
CA ASN A 202 -16.60 -13.73 -13.24
C ASN A 202 -16.03 -14.03 -11.86
N ARG A 203 -15.34 -13.04 -11.28
CA ARG A 203 -14.68 -13.14 -9.96
C ARG A 203 -15.63 -13.26 -8.78
N PHE A 204 -16.93 -13.06 -8.97
CA PHE A 204 -17.94 -13.16 -7.91
C PHE A 204 -18.58 -14.54 -7.82
N LYS A 205 -18.54 -15.33 -8.90
CA LYS A 205 -19.14 -16.67 -8.97
C LYS A 205 -18.21 -17.71 -8.35
N VAL A 206 -18.43 -18.01 -7.07
CA VAL A 206 -17.66 -19.01 -6.30
C VAL A 206 -18.58 -20.03 -5.64
N ILE A 207 -18.06 -21.24 -5.44
CA ILE A 207 -18.59 -22.25 -4.50
C ILE A 207 -18.04 -21.97 -3.10
N LYS A 208 -16.75 -21.59 -3.02
CA LYS A 208 -16.05 -21.26 -1.78
C LYS A 208 -15.14 -20.06 -2.01
N LYS A 209 -15.20 -19.06 -1.14
CA LYS A 209 -14.36 -17.85 -1.24
C LYS A 209 -12.87 -18.11 -0.98
N GLY A 210 -12.54 -19.05 -0.10
CA GLY A 210 -11.16 -19.23 0.38
C GLY A 210 -10.72 -18.12 1.33
N ASP A 211 -9.41 -17.98 1.54
CA ASP A 211 -8.83 -16.97 2.44
C ASP A 211 -8.96 -15.54 1.90
N PHE A 212 -8.59 -14.55 2.70
CA PHE A 212 -8.66 -13.13 2.31
C PHE A 212 -7.84 -12.79 1.07
N ASP A 213 -6.82 -13.60 0.76
CA ASP A 213 -5.89 -13.46 -0.35
C ASP A 213 -6.00 -14.62 -1.35
N SER A 214 -7.20 -15.24 -1.46
CA SER A 214 -7.41 -16.41 -2.32
C SER A 214 -7.39 -16.10 -3.82
N HIS A 215 -7.57 -14.85 -4.23
CA HIS A 215 -7.54 -14.44 -5.64
C HIS A 215 -6.26 -13.68 -6.00
N LYS A 216 -5.86 -12.74 -5.14
CA LYS A 216 -4.76 -11.81 -5.43
C LYS A 216 -3.87 -11.59 -4.20
N VAL A 217 -2.58 -11.41 -4.47
CA VAL A 217 -1.57 -10.91 -3.52
C VAL A 217 -0.91 -9.69 -4.14
N HIS A 218 -1.32 -8.50 -3.70
CA HIS A 218 -0.98 -7.22 -4.30
C HIS A 218 -0.05 -6.41 -3.38
N ASP A 219 0.50 -5.34 -3.93
CA ASP A 219 1.20 -4.26 -3.21
C ASP A 219 2.28 -4.80 -2.25
N PRO A 220 3.24 -5.61 -2.74
CA PRO A 220 4.27 -6.18 -1.88
C PRO A 220 5.16 -5.06 -1.31
N CYS A 221 5.50 -5.12 -0.03
CA CYS A 221 6.49 -4.23 0.60
C CYS A 221 7.33 -5.03 1.61
N ILE A 222 8.65 -5.13 1.38
CA ILE A 222 9.55 -5.89 2.25
C ILE A 222 10.26 -4.93 3.21
N LEU A 223 10.16 -5.21 4.51
CA LEU A 223 10.93 -4.53 5.55
C LEU A 223 11.86 -5.53 6.27
N PRO A 224 13.16 -5.23 6.40
CA PRO A 224 14.02 -5.90 7.36
C PRO A 224 13.53 -5.57 8.77
N TYR A 225 13.11 -6.59 9.52
CA TYR A 225 12.52 -6.40 10.84
C TYR A 225 12.77 -7.62 11.73
N ARG A 226 13.24 -7.38 12.96
CA ARG A 226 13.58 -8.43 13.96
C ARG A 226 14.48 -9.53 13.41
N GLY A 227 15.49 -9.15 12.62
CA GLY A 227 16.46 -10.08 12.02
C GLY A 227 15.89 -10.97 10.92
N LYS A 228 14.70 -10.67 10.40
CA LYS A 228 14.02 -11.36 9.30
C LYS A 228 13.52 -10.35 8.28
N PHE A 229 12.85 -10.83 7.23
CA PHE A 229 12.25 -10.02 6.18
C PHE A 229 10.74 -10.19 6.21
N TYR A 230 10.03 -9.10 6.50
CA TYR A 230 8.58 -9.06 6.57
C TYR A 230 8.05 -8.48 5.26
N LEU A 231 7.47 -9.35 4.42
CA LEU A 231 6.78 -8.99 3.20
C LEU A 231 5.30 -8.72 3.51
N TYR A 232 4.95 -7.46 3.66
CA TYR A 232 3.56 -7.01 3.74
C TYR A 232 2.92 -7.06 2.35
N TYR A 233 1.63 -7.41 2.29
CA TYR A 233 0.90 -7.51 1.04
C TYR A 233 -0.61 -7.31 1.25
N LYS A 234 -1.32 -6.90 0.20
CA LYS A 234 -2.78 -6.82 0.15
C LYS A 234 -3.38 -8.10 -0.42
N GLY A 235 -4.39 -8.64 0.23
CA GLY A 235 -5.19 -9.75 -0.29
C GLY A 235 -6.49 -9.26 -0.94
N GLU A 236 -6.80 -9.77 -2.14
CA GLU A 236 -8.18 -9.76 -2.65
C GLU A 236 -8.76 -11.18 -2.66
N GLN A 237 -9.98 -11.32 -2.15
CA GLN A 237 -10.64 -12.61 -1.98
C GLN A 237 -11.50 -12.98 -3.20
N MET A 238 -11.48 -14.25 -3.60
CA MET A 238 -12.43 -14.78 -4.58
C MET A 238 -13.86 -14.62 -4.06
N GLY A 239 -14.80 -14.17 -4.89
CA GLY A 239 -16.16 -13.90 -4.42
C GLY A 239 -16.26 -12.68 -3.51
N GLU A 240 -15.37 -11.70 -3.69
CA GLU A 240 -15.36 -10.43 -2.95
C GLU A 240 -16.78 -9.85 -2.80
N ALA A 241 -17.13 -9.40 -1.59
CA ALA A 241 -18.40 -8.73 -1.32
C ALA A 241 -18.19 -7.30 -0.84
N ILE A 242 -19.27 -6.52 -0.85
CA ILE A 242 -19.33 -5.20 -0.23
C ILE A 242 -19.95 -5.34 1.16
N THR A 243 -19.31 -4.73 2.16
CA THR A 243 -19.74 -4.67 3.56
C THR A 243 -20.15 -3.25 3.93
N PHE A 244 -20.52 -3.01 5.19
CA PHE A 244 -20.80 -1.65 5.68
C PHE A 244 -19.60 -0.70 5.52
N GLY A 245 -18.38 -1.23 5.45
CA GLY A 245 -17.14 -0.46 5.24
C GLY A 245 -16.69 -0.33 3.80
N GLY A 246 -17.37 -0.95 2.82
CA GLY A 246 -16.92 -1.04 1.43
C GLY A 246 -16.40 -2.43 1.05
N ARG A 247 -15.42 -2.49 0.14
CA ARG A 247 -14.81 -3.75 -0.34
C ARG A 247 -14.17 -4.55 0.79
N GLN A 248 -14.12 -5.88 0.65
CA GLN A 248 -13.50 -6.79 1.62
C GLN A 248 -12.00 -6.96 1.37
N ILE A 249 -11.23 -5.92 1.64
CA ILE A 249 -9.77 -5.90 1.45
C ILE A 249 -9.05 -5.95 2.80
N ARG A 250 -7.96 -6.71 2.86
CA ARG A 250 -7.16 -6.91 4.07
C ARG A 250 -5.69 -7.06 3.73
N HIS A 251 -4.82 -6.73 4.67
CA HIS A 251 -3.39 -6.94 4.57
C HIS A 251 -2.97 -8.24 5.25
N GLY A 252 -1.95 -8.87 4.69
CA GLY A 252 -1.22 -9.98 5.29
C GLY A 252 0.26 -9.66 5.37
N VAL A 253 0.98 -10.51 6.08
CA VAL A 253 2.43 -10.52 6.07
C VAL A 253 2.95 -11.94 5.87
N ALA A 254 4.03 -12.07 5.10
CA ALA A 254 4.80 -13.28 4.96
C ALA A 254 6.24 -13.01 5.41
N ILE A 255 6.87 -13.98 6.08
CA ILE A 255 8.15 -13.78 6.76
C ILE A 255 9.19 -14.75 6.17
N ALA A 256 10.40 -14.26 5.92
CA ALA A 256 11.54 -15.05 5.47
C ALA A 256 12.79 -14.78 6.31
N ASP A 257 13.66 -15.77 6.42
CA ASP A 257 15.00 -15.64 7.02
C ASP A 257 16.04 -15.03 6.07
N ASN A 258 15.77 -15.11 4.76
CA ASN A 258 16.62 -14.57 3.71
C ASN A 258 15.78 -13.62 2.85
N PRO A 259 16.34 -12.50 2.34
CA PRO A 259 15.57 -11.54 1.54
C PRO A 259 15.00 -12.16 0.25
N LYS A 260 15.62 -13.24 -0.24
CA LYS A 260 15.17 -14.02 -1.42
C LYS A 260 14.15 -15.10 -1.10
N GLY A 261 13.70 -15.21 0.16
CA GLY A 261 12.74 -16.22 0.61
C GLY A 261 13.38 -17.51 1.13
N PRO A 262 12.59 -18.58 1.31
CA PRO A 262 11.14 -18.64 1.06
C PRO A 262 10.35 -17.78 2.05
N TYR A 263 9.32 -17.08 1.57
CA TYR A 263 8.40 -16.32 2.41
C TYR A 263 7.24 -17.19 2.86
N VAL A 264 7.03 -17.27 4.17
CA VAL A 264 5.94 -18.05 4.78
C VAL A 264 4.90 -17.10 5.36
N LYS A 265 3.65 -17.20 4.90
CA LYS A 265 2.53 -16.40 5.42
C LYS A 265 2.39 -16.59 6.93
N SER A 266 2.24 -15.50 7.65
CA SER A 266 2.03 -15.54 9.10
C SER A 266 0.75 -16.29 9.46
N LEU A 267 0.79 -17.07 10.53
CA LEU A 267 -0.39 -17.74 11.09
C LEU A 267 -1.43 -16.76 11.65
N TYR A 268 -1.04 -15.50 11.86
CA TYR A 268 -1.92 -14.42 12.30
C TYR A 268 -2.61 -13.69 11.15
N ASN A 269 -2.32 -14.04 9.88
CA ASN A 269 -2.99 -13.39 8.77
C ASN A 269 -4.51 -13.64 8.80
N PRO A 270 -5.33 -12.64 8.42
CA PRO A 270 -4.94 -11.28 8.03
C PRO A 270 -4.60 -10.39 9.23
N ILE A 271 -3.63 -9.49 9.04
CA ILE A 271 -3.14 -8.56 10.08
C ILE A 271 -3.80 -7.17 10.03
N SER A 272 -4.68 -6.95 9.04
CA SER A 272 -5.62 -5.83 9.03
C SER A 272 -7.00 -6.31 8.64
N ASN A 273 -8.03 -5.51 8.93
CA ASN A 273 -9.40 -5.77 8.47
C ASN A 273 -9.87 -4.83 7.35
N SER A 274 -9.00 -3.91 6.93
CA SER A 274 -9.23 -2.81 5.99
C SER A 274 -7.93 -2.47 5.25
N GLY A 275 -8.01 -1.56 4.26
CA GLY A 275 -6.86 -1.03 3.54
C GLY A 275 -6.93 -1.29 2.04
N HIS A 276 -5.96 -0.75 1.30
CA HIS A 276 -5.78 -1.03 -0.12
C HIS A 276 -4.28 -1.16 -0.41
N GLU A 277 -3.63 -0.24 -1.11
CA GLU A 277 -2.17 -0.31 -1.29
C GLU A 277 -1.44 -0.29 0.07
N VAL A 278 -0.38 -1.10 0.18
CA VAL A 278 0.41 -1.22 1.40
C VAL A 278 1.32 -0.01 1.55
N CYS A 279 1.27 0.63 2.72
CA CYS A 279 2.17 1.73 3.09
C CYS A 279 2.63 1.51 4.54
N VAL A 280 3.83 0.95 4.70
CA VAL A 280 4.37 0.51 6.00
C VAL A 280 5.77 1.05 6.26
N TRP A 281 6.07 1.34 7.53
CA TRP A 281 7.41 1.79 7.96
C TRP A 281 7.75 1.37 9.39
N PRO A 282 9.03 1.18 9.72
CA PRO A 282 9.48 1.01 11.10
C PRO A 282 9.29 2.29 11.91
N TYR A 283 8.80 2.14 13.13
CA TYR A 283 8.72 3.24 14.10
C TYR A 283 8.77 2.70 15.52
N ASN A 284 9.66 3.24 16.36
CA ASN A 284 9.79 2.95 17.79
C ASN A 284 9.85 1.44 18.09
N GLY A 285 10.69 0.72 17.34
CA GLY A 285 10.86 -0.73 17.46
C GLY A 285 9.70 -1.59 16.94
N GLY A 286 8.62 -0.97 16.45
CA GLY A 286 7.46 -1.62 15.84
C GLY A 286 7.31 -1.28 14.36
N ILE A 287 6.11 -1.51 13.82
CA ILE A 287 5.76 -1.21 12.43
C ILE A 287 4.47 -0.39 12.40
N ALA A 288 4.52 0.75 11.73
CA ALA A 288 3.35 1.56 11.40
C ALA A 288 2.79 1.18 10.02
N SER A 289 1.49 1.37 9.84
CA SER A 289 0.75 1.11 8.60
C SER A 289 -0.28 2.21 8.36
N LEU A 290 -0.32 2.75 7.15
CA LEU A 290 -1.40 3.62 6.69
C LEU A 290 -2.45 2.79 5.95
N ILE A 291 -3.70 2.87 6.40
CA ILE A 291 -4.82 2.08 5.89
C ILE A 291 -5.77 3.01 5.10
N THR A 292 -5.87 2.84 3.79
CA THR A 292 -6.65 3.72 2.90
C THR A 292 -7.79 2.99 2.17
N THR A 293 -8.68 3.77 1.55
CA THR A 293 -9.64 3.36 0.49
C THR A 293 -10.77 2.42 0.90
N ASP A 294 -10.48 1.23 1.40
CA ASP A 294 -11.45 0.14 1.56
C ASP A 294 -11.52 -0.36 3.01
N GLY A 295 -12.73 -0.76 3.42
CA GLY A 295 -12.99 -1.35 4.73
C GLY A 295 -13.41 -0.35 5.82
N PRO A 296 -13.86 -0.87 6.99
CA PRO A 296 -14.33 -0.04 8.10
C PRO A 296 -13.28 0.90 8.71
N GLU A 297 -12.01 0.52 8.67
CA GLU A 297 -10.87 1.25 9.27
C GLU A 297 -10.03 1.99 8.22
N LYS A 298 -10.57 2.21 7.01
CA LYS A 298 -9.94 3.12 6.05
C LYS A 298 -9.76 4.52 6.64
N ASN A 299 -8.75 5.22 6.16
CA ASN A 299 -8.28 6.52 6.64
C ASN A 299 -7.83 6.46 8.09
N THR A 300 -7.10 5.41 8.45
CA THR A 300 -6.41 5.31 9.74
C THR A 300 -4.91 5.17 9.56
N ILE A 301 -4.16 5.72 10.51
CA ILE A 301 -2.77 5.33 10.73
C ILE A 301 -2.76 4.39 11.93
N GLN A 302 -2.12 3.24 11.76
CA GLN A 302 -2.07 2.18 12.75
C GLN A 302 -0.61 1.86 13.11
N TRP A 303 -0.38 1.28 14.28
CA TRP A 303 0.95 0.87 14.72
C TRP A 303 0.88 -0.48 15.44
N SER A 304 1.91 -1.30 15.24
CA SER A 304 2.08 -2.59 15.90
C SER A 304 3.43 -2.68 16.59
N PRO A 305 3.50 -3.16 17.85
CA PRO A 305 4.78 -3.37 18.53
C PRO A 305 5.58 -4.54 17.94
N ASP A 306 4.96 -5.40 17.13
CA ASP A 306 5.51 -6.68 16.69
C ASP A 306 5.37 -6.94 15.18
N GLY A 307 4.87 -5.98 14.41
CA GLY A 307 4.63 -6.13 12.97
C GLY A 307 3.38 -6.96 12.63
N ILE A 308 2.57 -7.32 13.62
CA ILE A 308 1.42 -8.23 13.48
C ILE A 308 0.15 -7.62 14.05
N ASN A 309 0.19 -7.12 15.28
CA ASN A 309 -0.99 -6.67 16.02
C ASN A 309 -1.11 -5.15 15.95
N PHE A 310 -1.83 -4.65 14.94
CA PHE A 310 -1.98 -3.21 14.67
C PHE A 310 -3.14 -2.61 15.45
N GLU A 311 -2.87 -1.48 16.10
CA GLU A 311 -3.85 -0.66 16.81
C GLU A 311 -4.03 0.68 16.10
N ILE A 312 -5.25 1.23 16.14
CA ILE A 312 -5.57 2.52 15.52
C ILE A 312 -4.95 3.65 16.35
N MET A 313 -4.07 4.43 15.70
CA MET A 313 -3.37 5.57 16.32
C MET A 313 -3.96 6.91 15.90
N SER A 314 -4.63 6.97 14.75
CA SER A 314 -5.40 8.14 14.31
C SER A 314 -6.47 7.74 13.29
N VAL A 315 -7.53 8.54 13.22
CA VAL A 315 -8.47 8.58 12.10
C VAL A 315 -8.23 9.91 11.38
N ILE A 316 -7.77 9.88 10.13
CA ILE A 316 -7.47 11.05 9.31
C ILE A 316 -8.58 11.31 8.29
N LYS A 317 -8.63 12.52 7.71
CA LYS A 317 -9.68 12.87 6.73
C LYS A 317 -9.55 12.06 5.45
N ASP A 318 -8.35 12.04 4.90
CA ASP A 318 -7.98 11.37 3.66
C ASP A 318 -6.45 11.21 3.59
N ALA A 319 -5.96 10.37 2.69
CA ALA A 319 -4.55 10.23 2.41
C ALA A 319 -4.29 9.94 0.92
N PRO A 320 -3.12 10.36 0.38
CA PRO A 320 -2.68 9.89 -0.91
C PRO A 320 -2.64 8.35 -0.93
N HIS A 321 -3.15 7.73 -2.00
CA HIS A 321 -3.10 6.28 -2.18
C HIS A 321 -1.76 5.86 -2.81
N ALA A 322 -1.42 4.57 -2.76
CA ALA A 322 -0.20 4.03 -3.40
C ALA A 322 1.07 4.86 -3.08
N ILE A 323 1.31 5.12 -1.79
CA ILE A 323 2.40 5.98 -1.34
C ILE A 323 3.75 5.30 -1.54
N GLY A 324 4.64 5.99 -2.26
CA GLY A 324 6.08 5.75 -2.25
C GLY A 324 6.75 6.54 -1.13
N LEU A 325 7.07 5.86 -0.02
CA LEU A 325 7.64 6.48 1.18
C LEU A 325 9.07 6.98 0.96
N ASN A 326 9.43 8.13 1.53
CA ASN A 326 10.82 8.59 1.54
C ASN A 326 11.64 7.83 2.59
N ARG A 327 12.37 6.77 2.21
CA ARG A 327 13.21 5.98 3.13
C ARG A 327 14.47 6.70 3.61
N THR A 328 14.69 7.94 3.18
CA THR A 328 15.79 8.79 3.69
C THR A 328 15.42 9.58 4.95
N ALA A 329 14.13 9.61 5.31
CA ALA A 329 13.67 10.28 6.51
C ALA A 329 14.13 9.55 7.78
N ASP A 330 14.41 10.30 8.84
CA ASP A 330 14.59 9.75 10.18
C ASP A 330 13.22 9.43 10.78
N SER A 331 12.73 8.22 10.50
CA SER A 331 11.39 7.81 10.92
C SER A 331 11.20 7.82 12.45
N GLU A 332 12.27 7.73 13.24
CA GLU A 332 12.20 7.71 14.70
C GLU A 332 11.99 9.10 15.31
N LYS A 333 12.16 10.18 14.53
CA LYS A 333 12.01 11.56 15.01
C LYS A 333 10.60 11.88 15.52
N GLU A 334 9.57 11.49 14.76
CA GLU A 334 8.17 11.52 15.17
C GLU A 334 7.36 10.53 14.32
N PRO A 335 6.16 10.07 14.76
CA PRO A 335 5.45 8.96 14.12
C PRO A 335 5.18 9.14 12.62
N THR A 336 5.02 10.39 12.19
CA THR A 336 4.65 10.78 10.82
C THR A 336 5.77 11.52 10.09
N GLU A 337 7.02 11.51 10.58
CA GLU A 337 8.15 12.18 9.92
C GLU A 337 8.37 11.62 8.51
N ILE A 338 8.30 10.30 8.33
CA ILE A 338 8.46 9.66 7.02
C ILE A 338 7.37 10.06 6.01
N LEU A 339 6.22 10.55 6.51
CA LEU A 339 5.11 11.04 5.71
C LEU A 339 5.21 12.54 5.42
N ARG A 340 6.26 13.25 5.85
CA ARG A 340 6.42 14.69 5.55
C ARG A 340 6.38 14.97 4.06
N TRP A 341 6.97 14.08 3.26
CA TRP A 341 6.78 14.06 1.83
C TRP A 341 7.12 12.69 1.23
N GLY A 342 6.59 12.43 0.05
CA GLY A 342 6.88 11.24 -0.74
C GLY A 342 6.18 11.32 -2.08
N LEU A 343 5.99 10.17 -2.71
CA LEU A 343 5.30 10.04 -3.99
C LEU A 343 3.97 9.30 -3.85
N THR A 344 3.06 9.52 -4.79
CA THR A 344 1.75 8.87 -4.91
C THR A 344 1.40 8.82 -6.40
N HIS A 345 0.22 8.35 -6.76
CA HIS A 345 -0.29 8.48 -8.13
C HIS A 345 -1.67 9.15 -8.16
N GLU A 346 -2.08 9.61 -9.33
CA GLU A 346 -3.42 10.13 -9.59
C GLU A 346 -3.94 9.66 -10.95
N TYR A 347 -5.23 9.38 -11.03
CA TYR A 347 -5.94 9.15 -12.28
C TYR A 347 -6.28 10.48 -12.95
N LYS A 348 -5.64 10.78 -14.10
CA LYS A 348 -6.11 11.86 -14.99
C LYS A 348 -7.28 11.40 -15.84
N THR A 349 -7.21 10.14 -16.28
CA THR A 349 -8.33 9.41 -16.87
C THR A 349 -8.30 7.98 -16.35
N TRP A 350 -9.31 7.17 -16.69
CA TRP A 350 -9.26 5.73 -16.46
C TRP A 350 -8.02 5.08 -17.12
N HIS A 351 -7.60 5.59 -18.28
CA HIS A 351 -6.51 5.01 -19.06
C HIS A 351 -5.12 5.44 -18.59
N TYR A 352 -4.98 6.69 -18.15
CA TYR A 352 -3.69 7.33 -17.90
C TYR A 352 -3.63 7.88 -16.48
N GLN A 353 -2.58 7.46 -15.78
CA GLN A 353 -2.23 7.91 -14.43
C GLN A 353 -0.88 8.58 -14.47
N GLN A 354 -0.68 9.54 -13.56
CA GLN A 354 0.60 10.18 -13.33
C GLN A 354 1.07 9.93 -11.90
N ILE A 355 2.38 9.95 -11.69
CA ILE A 355 2.97 10.01 -10.35
C ILE A 355 2.92 11.47 -9.88
N ARG A 356 2.57 11.69 -8.61
CA ARG A 356 2.52 13.01 -7.98
C ARG A 356 3.39 13.01 -6.72
N ARG A 357 3.77 14.20 -6.28
CA ARG A 357 4.38 14.39 -4.97
C ARG A 357 3.28 14.67 -3.95
N PHE A 358 3.45 14.18 -2.73
CA PHE A 358 2.66 14.66 -1.59
C PHE A 358 3.55 15.33 -0.54
N SER A 359 2.93 16.17 0.27
CA SER A 359 3.46 16.64 1.56
C SER A 359 2.43 16.45 2.65
N SER A 360 2.86 16.37 3.91
CA SER A 360 1.96 16.36 5.06
C SER A 360 2.35 17.35 6.14
N ARG A 361 1.38 17.67 7.00
CA ARG A 361 1.58 18.48 8.21
C ARG A 361 0.72 17.96 9.36
N ARG A 362 1.21 18.10 10.59
CA ARG A 362 0.40 17.89 11.80
C ARG A 362 -0.61 19.02 11.98
N ILE A 363 -1.78 18.67 12.50
CA ILE A 363 -2.81 19.65 12.88
C ILE A 363 -2.84 19.75 14.40
N LEU A 364 -2.31 20.86 14.92
CA LEU A 364 -2.37 21.17 16.34
C LEU A 364 -3.60 22.01 16.68
N ASN A 365 -3.93 22.96 15.80
CA ASN A 365 -5.04 23.88 15.94
C ASN A 365 -5.76 24.05 14.59
N HIS A 366 -7.06 24.35 14.63
CA HIS A 366 -7.84 24.77 13.47
C HIS A 366 -8.22 26.24 13.65
N THR A 367 -7.62 27.12 12.86
CA THR A 367 -7.82 28.56 12.96
C THR A 367 -8.42 29.15 11.68
N ALA A 368 -9.25 30.18 11.84
CA ALA A 368 -9.73 31.00 10.74
C ALA A 368 -8.63 31.93 10.19
N VAL A 369 -8.88 32.53 9.03
CA VAL A 369 -7.97 33.52 8.44
C VAL A 369 -7.85 34.72 9.39
N GLY A 370 -6.62 34.99 9.86
CA GLY A 370 -6.32 36.07 10.79
C GLY A 370 -6.46 35.71 12.28
N GLU A 371 -6.78 34.45 12.60
CA GLU A 371 -6.84 33.95 13.98
C GLU A 371 -5.51 33.32 14.40
N SER A 372 -5.01 33.72 15.56
CA SER A 372 -3.85 33.12 16.22
C SER A 372 -4.30 31.92 17.06
N ALA A 373 -3.49 30.86 17.05
CA ALA A 373 -3.66 29.74 17.99
C ALA A 373 -2.99 30.00 19.35
N GLU A 374 -2.20 31.09 19.43
CA GLU A 374 -1.55 31.61 20.64
C GLU A 374 -2.22 32.89 21.14
#